data_AF-A0A6V7LFX3-F1
#
_entry.id   AF-A0A6V7LFX3-F1
#
_cell.length_a   1.000
_cell.length_b   1.000
_cell.length_c   1.000
_cell.angle_alpha   90.00
_cell.angle_beta   90.00
_cell.angle_gamma   90.00
#
_symmetry.space_group_name_H-M   'P 1'
#
loop_
_entity.id
_entity.type
_entity.pdbx_description
1 polymer ?
#
loop_
_entity_poly.entity_id
_entity_poly.type
_entity_poly.pdbx_seq_one_letter_code
_entity_poly.pdbx_strand_id
1 'polypeptide(L)'
;FKIGRASGNNEVILHVSISRNHCTLEKKDTKWTIIDTSSSGTWLNGVKLLLNIVYPLNLNDELEFGDTKQFKYTLKTTEKEESLEAKKSRLEEDLMAEVLEKQKIFKEHQDAQMKEMQERIALKQQQTEELTMTLEELVKQQELVQGESEEKNNQIKILQEQIKSSKDHQSQLEDNLKQLVDSMTSERRQFEEKLNDERKKWQNQLNMTVAEKQAFERNMVAQMTAWQQQQLATVATEKEALLKKLRETEAALKEQAARAEQFKNQTVILSQIASDKDYVVFKVDGDNLETIDLTNDTPSTSKRGAEVNSKIINAMDEQFTCSICQELFVMATTLNCTHTFCAHCISSWRRKRQECPICRATIVAMNRALVLDNFIDDAVGNLSEAERKKREVLIKERR
;
A
#
# COMPACT_ATOMS: atom_id res chain seq x y z
N PHE A 1 -48.32 56.74 -96.68
CA PHE A 1 -47.68 56.86 -95.35
C PHE A 1 -48.55 56.10 -94.36
N LYS A 2 -48.02 55.11 -93.65
CA LYS A 2 -48.79 54.23 -92.75
C LYS A 2 -48.49 54.55 -91.28
N ILE A 3 -49.52 54.49 -90.43
CA ILE A 3 -49.40 54.73 -88.98
C ILE A 3 -49.90 53.48 -88.24
N GLY A 4 -49.18 53.02 -87.22
CA GLY A 4 -49.64 51.92 -86.36
C GLY A 4 -48.54 51.31 -85.49
N ARG A 5 -48.94 50.46 -84.53
CA ARG A 5 -48.02 49.89 -83.52
C ARG A 5 -46.97 48.91 -84.07
N ALA A 6 -47.14 48.37 -85.28
CA ALA A 6 -46.13 47.50 -85.88
C ALA A 6 -44.92 48.32 -86.38
N SER A 7 -43.72 47.78 -86.19
CA SER A 7 -42.44 48.40 -86.57
C SER A 7 -42.21 48.60 -88.08
N GLY A 8 -43.12 48.10 -88.93
CA GLY A 8 -43.11 48.30 -90.38
C GLY A 8 -43.96 49.49 -90.87
N ASN A 9 -44.49 50.33 -89.98
CA ASN A 9 -45.20 51.56 -90.33
C ASN A 9 -44.22 52.74 -90.49
N ASN A 10 -44.67 53.83 -91.13
CA ASN A 10 -43.87 55.04 -91.24
C ASN A 10 -43.88 55.86 -89.94
N GLU A 11 -44.98 55.80 -89.19
CA GLU A 11 -45.12 56.36 -87.83
C GLU A 11 -45.53 55.23 -86.88
N VAL A 12 -44.73 54.99 -85.83
CA VAL A 12 -44.85 53.80 -84.97
C VAL A 12 -45.24 54.19 -83.55
N ILE A 13 -46.55 54.24 -83.28
CA ILE A 13 -47.08 54.56 -81.95
C ILE A 13 -47.16 53.29 -81.11
N LEU A 14 -46.19 53.09 -80.20
CA LEU A 14 -46.03 51.88 -79.38
C LEU A 14 -47.00 51.81 -78.17
N HIS A 15 -48.30 52.01 -78.40
CA HIS A 15 -49.33 51.95 -77.34
C HIS A 15 -50.41 50.89 -77.60
N VAL A 16 -50.96 50.27 -76.56
CA VAL A 16 -51.85 49.11 -76.69
C VAL A 16 -53.17 49.42 -77.40
N SER A 17 -53.73 50.62 -77.20
CA SER A 17 -54.92 51.13 -77.92
C SER A 17 -54.67 51.41 -79.41
N ILE A 18 -53.41 51.38 -79.86
CA ILE A 18 -53.06 51.53 -81.27
C ILE A 18 -52.98 50.15 -81.93
N SER A 19 -53.80 49.97 -82.96
CA SER A 19 -53.80 48.79 -83.82
C SER A 19 -52.47 48.62 -84.57
N ARG A 20 -52.08 47.37 -84.87
CA ARG A 20 -50.78 47.04 -85.48
C ARG A 20 -50.54 47.81 -86.77
N ASN A 21 -51.53 47.85 -87.64
CA ASN A 21 -51.69 48.86 -88.67
C ASN A 21 -52.95 49.64 -88.28
N HIS A 22 -52.88 50.96 -88.19
CA HIS A 22 -53.97 51.79 -87.66
C HIS A 22 -54.68 52.50 -88.82
N CYS A 23 -53.98 53.37 -89.53
CA CYS A 23 -54.51 54.07 -90.70
C CYS A 23 -53.45 54.22 -91.79
N THR A 24 -53.89 54.52 -93.01
CA THR A 24 -53.01 54.88 -94.13
C THR A 24 -53.39 56.25 -94.69
N LEU A 25 -52.40 57.12 -94.81
CA LEU A 25 -52.46 58.42 -95.46
C LEU A 25 -51.93 58.31 -96.89
N GLU A 26 -52.73 58.67 -97.88
CA GLU A 26 -52.37 58.69 -99.30
C GLU A 26 -52.58 60.09 -99.90
N LYS A 27 -51.65 60.53 -100.75
CA LYS A 27 -51.80 61.74 -101.57
C LYS A 27 -52.16 61.32 -102.99
N LYS A 28 -53.26 61.83 -103.52
CA LYS A 28 -53.70 61.60 -104.91
C LYS A 28 -53.88 62.94 -105.60
N ASP A 29 -53.23 63.09 -106.75
CA ASP A 29 -53.03 64.33 -107.52
C ASP A 29 -52.46 65.48 -106.66
N THR A 30 -53.33 66.23 -105.98
CA THR A 30 -52.94 67.31 -105.05
C THR A 30 -53.49 67.16 -103.64
N LYS A 31 -54.46 66.26 -103.40
CA LYS A 31 -55.19 66.14 -102.12
C LYS A 31 -54.65 64.98 -101.27
N TRP A 32 -54.62 65.20 -99.96
CA TRP A 32 -54.41 64.13 -98.99
C TRP A 32 -55.72 63.43 -98.66
N THR A 33 -55.61 62.14 -98.34
CA THR A 33 -56.73 61.27 -97.94
C THR A 33 -56.26 60.34 -96.83
N ILE A 34 -57.19 59.91 -95.96
CA ILE A 34 -56.98 58.91 -94.92
C ILE A 34 -57.93 57.74 -95.10
N ILE A 35 -57.44 56.55 -94.75
CA ILE A 35 -58.20 55.31 -94.68
C ILE A 35 -57.97 54.72 -93.28
N ASP A 36 -59.04 54.52 -92.51
CA ASP A 36 -58.98 53.81 -91.22
C ASP A 36 -58.96 52.29 -91.47
N THR A 37 -58.07 51.60 -90.78
CA THR A 37 -57.88 50.13 -90.86
C THR A 37 -57.81 49.47 -89.47
N SER A 38 -58.12 50.24 -88.42
CA SER A 38 -57.87 49.87 -87.03
C SER A 38 -59.02 49.12 -86.36
N SER A 39 -58.71 48.31 -85.35
CA SER A 39 -59.74 47.67 -84.50
C SER A 39 -60.30 48.62 -83.44
N SER A 40 -59.57 49.68 -83.12
CA SER A 40 -59.88 50.69 -82.11
C SER A 40 -60.63 51.89 -82.69
N GLY A 41 -60.29 52.27 -83.93
CA GLY A 41 -60.86 53.37 -84.69
C GLY A 41 -59.96 54.59 -84.82
N THR A 42 -60.14 55.31 -85.92
CA THR A 42 -59.63 56.66 -86.18
C THR A 42 -60.79 57.66 -86.12
N TRP A 43 -60.53 58.87 -85.61
CA TRP A 43 -61.43 60.01 -85.66
C TRP A 43 -60.80 61.18 -86.43
N LEU A 44 -61.63 61.95 -87.13
CA LEU A 44 -61.27 63.16 -87.88
C LEU A 44 -62.18 64.31 -87.42
N ASN A 45 -61.59 65.39 -86.91
CA ASN A 45 -62.30 66.54 -86.33
C ASN A 45 -63.38 66.12 -85.30
N GLY A 46 -63.07 65.09 -84.50
CA GLY A 46 -63.97 64.50 -83.49
C GLY A 46 -65.01 63.51 -84.01
N VAL A 47 -65.15 63.31 -85.32
CA VAL A 47 -66.09 62.35 -85.94
C VAL A 47 -65.38 61.02 -86.21
N LYS A 48 -65.96 59.89 -85.80
CA LYS A 48 -65.36 58.57 -86.04
C LYS A 48 -65.45 58.19 -87.52
N LEU A 49 -64.34 57.74 -88.09
CA LEU A 49 -64.27 57.24 -89.46
C LEU A 49 -64.86 55.82 -89.57
N LEU A 50 -65.35 55.47 -90.76
CA LEU A 50 -65.74 54.10 -91.08
C LEU A 50 -64.56 53.34 -91.69
N LEU A 51 -64.45 52.06 -91.33
CA LEU A 51 -63.32 51.21 -91.71
C LEU A 51 -63.26 50.98 -93.23
N ASN A 52 -62.04 51.09 -93.77
CA ASN A 52 -61.69 50.95 -95.18
C ASN A 52 -62.38 51.96 -96.13
N ILE A 53 -63.01 53.02 -95.61
CA ILE A 53 -63.53 54.13 -96.43
C ILE A 53 -62.47 55.24 -96.54
N VAL A 54 -62.39 55.85 -97.73
CA VAL A 54 -61.46 56.95 -98.04
C VAL A 54 -62.08 58.29 -97.67
N TYR A 55 -61.43 59.04 -96.77
CA TYR A 55 -61.84 60.39 -96.38
C TYR A 55 -60.80 61.42 -96.85
N PRO A 56 -61.22 62.58 -97.39
CA PRO A 56 -60.29 63.67 -97.71
C PRO A 56 -59.75 64.32 -96.45
N LEU A 57 -58.51 64.84 -96.53
CA LEU A 57 -57.88 65.65 -95.48
C LEU A 57 -57.46 67.02 -96.01
N ASN A 58 -57.63 68.01 -95.14
CA ASN A 58 -57.29 69.41 -95.33
C ASN A 58 -56.17 69.82 -94.36
N LEU A 59 -55.65 71.03 -94.52
CA LEU A 59 -54.70 71.61 -93.57
C LEU A 59 -55.44 72.12 -92.33
N ASN A 60 -54.83 71.87 -91.17
CA ASN A 60 -55.35 72.05 -89.81
C ASN A 60 -56.47 71.08 -89.37
N ASP A 61 -56.77 70.02 -90.14
CA ASP A 61 -57.61 68.92 -89.65
C ASP A 61 -56.95 68.20 -88.46
N GLU A 62 -57.74 67.89 -87.43
CA GLU A 62 -57.33 67.10 -86.26
C GLU A 62 -57.66 65.62 -86.45
N LEU A 63 -56.65 64.76 -86.31
CA LEU A 63 -56.77 63.31 -86.29
C LEU A 63 -56.57 62.79 -84.87
N GLU A 64 -57.39 61.82 -84.45
CA GLU A 64 -57.26 61.14 -83.16
C GLU A 64 -57.27 59.62 -83.37
N PHE A 65 -56.29 58.92 -82.79
CA PHE A 65 -56.09 57.48 -82.99
C PHE A 65 -56.32 56.68 -81.70
N GLY A 66 -57.18 55.67 -81.77
CA GLY A 66 -57.54 54.84 -80.62
C GLY A 66 -58.50 55.52 -79.65
N ASP A 67 -58.98 54.74 -78.68
CA ASP A 67 -60.02 55.10 -77.73
C ASP A 67 -59.54 55.93 -76.51
N THR A 68 -58.23 56.09 -76.33
CA THR A 68 -57.66 56.71 -75.13
C THR A 68 -57.50 58.24 -75.19
N LYS A 69 -57.90 58.90 -76.28
CA LYS A 69 -57.79 60.36 -76.53
C LYS A 69 -56.39 60.99 -76.46
N GLN A 70 -55.35 60.19 -76.21
CA GLN A 70 -53.97 60.64 -76.00
C GLN A 70 -53.23 60.95 -77.31
N PHE A 71 -53.67 60.38 -78.43
CA PHE A 71 -52.95 60.38 -79.70
C PHE A 71 -53.62 61.29 -80.72
N LYS A 72 -53.60 62.60 -80.42
CA LYS A 72 -54.10 63.68 -81.30
C LYS A 72 -52.98 64.27 -82.14
N TYR A 73 -53.26 64.51 -83.42
CA TYR A 73 -52.34 65.05 -84.42
C TYR A 73 -53.05 66.12 -85.26
N THR A 74 -52.34 67.15 -85.72
CA THR A 74 -52.89 68.20 -86.60
C THR A 74 -52.06 68.32 -87.87
N LEU A 75 -52.68 68.24 -89.04
CA LEU A 75 -51.94 68.39 -90.31
C LEU A 75 -51.52 69.86 -90.53
N LYS A 76 -50.22 70.11 -90.70
CA LYS A 76 -49.68 71.44 -91.02
C LYS A 76 -48.66 71.33 -92.16
N THR A 77 -48.65 72.32 -93.05
CA THR A 77 -47.57 72.50 -94.03
C THR A 77 -46.31 73.05 -93.35
N THR A 78 -45.16 72.54 -93.75
CA THR A 78 -43.84 73.05 -93.35
C THR A 78 -43.08 73.46 -94.61
N GLU A 79 -42.88 74.77 -94.76
CA GLU A 79 -42.12 75.35 -95.86
C GLU A 79 -40.67 75.57 -95.43
N LYS A 80 -39.75 75.03 -96.24
CA LYS A 80 -38.35 75.45 -96.40
C LYS A 80 -38.29 76.15 -97.77
N GLU A 81 -37.46 77.15 -98.04
CA GLU A 81 -36.52 77.93 -97.22
C GLU A 81 -37.04 79.41 -97.18
N GLU A 82 -36.40 80.47 -96.65
CA GLU A 82 -35.00 80.91 -96.79
C GLU A 82 -34.69 82.14 -95.90
N SER A 83 -33.40 82.39 -95.61
CA SER A 83 -32.80 83.61 -95.01
C SER A 83 -33.13 83.98 -93.55
N LEU A 84 -32.07 84.00 -92.69
CA LEU A 84 -31.71 85.09 -91.76
C LEU A 84 -30.66 84.63 -90.71
N GLU A 85 -29.47 84.29 -91.19
CA GLU A 85 -28.25 84.04 -90.42
C GLU A 85 -27.89 85.24 -89.52
N ALA A 86 -28.22 85.17 -88.23
CA ALA A 86 -27.68 86.08 -87.20
C ALA A 86 -27.84 85.60 -85.75
N LYS A 87 -28.90 84.86 -85.41
CA LYS A 87 -29.36 84.71 -83.99
C LYS A 87 -29.56 83.29 -83.47
N LYS A 88 -29.24 82.25 -84.25
CA LYS A 88 -29.63 80.86 -83.94
C LYS A 88 -28.66 80.09 -83.03
N SER A 89 -27.37 80.44 -83.05
CA SER A 89 -26.30 79.66 -82.42
C SER A 89 -26.43 79.46 -80.90
N ARG A 90 -27.00 80.43 -80.18
CA ARG A 90 -26.91 80.48 -78.71
C ARG A 90 -27.93 79.64 -77.95
N LEU A 91 -29.10 79.33 -78.54
CA LEU A 91 -30.10 78.47 -77.88
C LEU A 91 -29.90 76.97 -78.16
N GLU A 92 -29.19 76.62 -79.24
CA GLU A 92 -28.92 75.22 -79.57
C GLU A 92 -27.76 74.65 -78.72
N GLU A 93 -26.82 75.50 -78.29
CA GLU A 93 -25.81 75.14 -77.27
C GLU A 93 -26.44 74.86 -75.90
N ASP A 94 -27.22 75.79 -75.33
CA ASP A 94 -27.79 75.66 -73.98
C ASP A 94 -28.68 74.41 -73.83
N LEU A 95 -29.53 74.11 -74.82
CA LEU A 95 -30.42 72.94 -74.78
C LEU A 95 -29.66 71.62 -74.93
N MET A 96 -28.63 71.58 -75.79
CA MET A 96 -27.75 70.41 -75.91
C MET A 96 -26.92 70.20 -74.63
N ALA A 97 -26.47 71.28 -73.98
CA ALA A 97 -25.77 71.22 -72.71
C ALA A 97 -26.69 70.67 -71.59
N GLU A 98 -27.95 71.09 -71.50
CA GLU A 98 -28.89 70.56 -70.50
C GLU A 98 -29.19 69.07 -70.70
N VAL A 99 -29.31 68.61 -71.96
CA VAL A 99 -29.51 67.18 -72.28
C VAL A 99 -28.25 66.37 -71.99
N LEU A 100 -27.07 66.86 -72.36
CA LEU A 100 -25.79 66.22 -72.05
C LEU A 100 -25.55 66.13 -70.54
N GLU A 101 -25.83 67.18 -69.77
CA GLU A 101 -25.66 67.18 -68.32
C GLU A 101 -26.65 66.23 -67.64
N LYS A 102 -27.90 66.12 -68.12
CA LYS A 102 -28.86 65.11 -67.63
C LYS A 102 -28.41 63.68 -67.95
N GLN A 103 -27.86 63.43 -69.15
CA GLN A 103 -27.30 62.11 -69.50
C GLN A 103 -26.07 61.78 -68.65
N LYS A 104 -25.20 62.76 -68.41
CA LYS A 104 -24.02 62.66 -67.55
C LYS A 104 -24.42 62.35 -66.11
N ILE A 105 -25.32 63.11 -65.50
CA ILE A 105 -25.82 62.87 -64.13
C ILE A 105 -26.49 61.48 -64.02
N PHE A 106 -27.27 61.04 -65.01
CA PHE A 106 -27.87 59.71 -65.01
C PHE A 106 -26.80 58.61 -65.06
N LYS A 107 -25.77 58.76 -65.90
CA LYS A 107 -24.66 57.81 -65.98
C LYS A 107 -23.83 57.81 -64.70
N GLU A 108 -23.47 58.98 -64.17
CA GLU A 108 -22.75 59.14 -62.90
C GLU A 108 -23.53 58.48 -61.74
N HIS A 109 -24.87 58.53 -61.75
CA HIS A 109 -25.71 57.82 -60.78
C HIS A 109 -25.67 56.29 -60.96
N GLN A 110 -25.71 55.76 -62.18
CA GLN A 110 -25.57 54.33 -62.44
C GLN A 110 -24.16 53.81 -62.07
N ASP A 111 -23.11 54.54 -62.46
CA ASP A 111 -21.73 54.21 -62.13
C ASP A 111 -21.51 54.24 -60.60
N ALA A 112 -22.12 55.20 -59.89
CA ALA A 112 -22.10 55.26 -58.43
C ALA A 112 -22.84 54.09 -57.76
N GLN A 113 -24.03 53.72 -58.24
CA GLN A 113 -24.77 52.55 -57.73
C GLN A 113 -24.02 51.23 -57.96
N MET A 114 -23.41 51.07 -59.14
CA MET A 114 -22.56 49.92 -59.45
C MET A 114 -21.33 49.86 -58.54
N LYS A 115 -20.71 51.01 -58.24
CA LYS A 115 -19.59 51.12 -57.30
C LYS A 115 -19.99 50.78 -55.87
N GLU A 116 -21.13 51.29 -55.36
CA GLU A 116 -21.65 50.92 -54.04
C GLU A 116 -21.92 49.41 -53.94
N MET A 117 -22.53 48.82 -54.97
CA MET A 117 -22.76 47.38 -55.05
C MET A 117 -21.44 46.60 -55.02
N GLN A 118 -20.43 47.02 -55.78
CA GLN A 118 -19.09 46.40 -55.80
C GLN A 118 -18.38 46.53 -54.45
N GLU A 119 -18.42 47.69 -53.79
CA GLU A 119 -17.84 47.91 -52.47
C GLU A 119 -18.53 47.05 -51.40
N ARG A 120 -19.86 46.88 -51.48
CA ARG A 120 -20.62 46.01 -50.58
C ARG A 120 -20.36 44.52 -50.83
N ILE A 121 -20.10 44.11 -52.08
CA ILE A 121 -19.66 42.76 -52.43
C ILE A 121 -18.26 42.50 -51.89
N ALA A 122 -17.30 43.42 -52.13
CA ALA A 122 -15.93 43.30 -51.65
C ALA A 122 -15.85 43.24 -50.12
N LEU A 123 -16.59 44.10 -49.41
CA LEU A 123 -16.69 44.06 -47.95
C LEU A 123 -17.30 42.73 -47.45
N LYS A 124 -18.25 42.15 -48.18
CA LYS A 124 -18.82 40.84 -47.84
C LYS A 124 -17.86 39.69 -48.13
N GLN A 125 -17.08 39.76 -49.20
CA GLN A 125 -16.02 38.81 -49.52
C GLN A 125 -14.94 38.81 -48.43
N GLN A 126 -14.43 40.00 -48.05
CA GLN A 126 -13.49 40.16 -46.93
C GLN A 126 -14.06 39.57 -45.63
N GLN A 127 -15.31 39.89 -45.27
CA GLN A 127 -15.95 39.31 -44.07
C GLN A 127 -16.07 37.79 -44.12
N THR A 128 -16.35 37.19 -45.28
CA THR A 128 -16.35 35.72 -45.41
C THR A 128 -14.95 35.13 -45.34
N GLU A 129 -13.93 35.81 -45.86
CA GLU A 129 -12.52 35.35 -45.84
C GLU A 129 -11.94 35.41 -44.41
N GLU A 130 -12.19 36.50 -43.67
CA GLU A 130 -11.87 36.63 -42.23
C GLU A 130 -12.55 35.53 -41.39
N LEU A 131 -13.84 35.24 -41.66
CA LEU A 131 -14.57 34.16 -41.00
C LEU A 131 -14.05 32.77 -41.36
N THR A 132 -13.64 32.54 -42.61
CA THR A 132 -13.04 31.27 -43.05
C THR A 132 -11.69 31.04 -42.38
N MET A 133 -10.79 32.03 -42.37
CA MET A 133 -9.52 31.93 -41.64
C MET A 133 -9.73 31.66 -40.14
N THR A 134 -10.73 32.28 -39.53
CA THR A 134 -11.08 32.05 -38.12
C THR A 134 -11.59 30.62 -37.89
N LEU A 135 -12.38 30.08 -38.81
CA LEU A 135 -12.88 28.70 -38.75
C LEU A 135 -11.75 27.67 -38.93
N GLU A 136 -10.83 27.89 -39.87
CA GLU A 136 -9.70 27.00 -40.12
C GLU A 136 -8.77 26.89 -38.90
N GLU A 137 -8.46 28.02 -38.25
CA GLU A 137 -7.64 28.01 -37.03
C GLU A 137 -8.38 27.36 -35.84
N LEU A 138 -9.70 27.54 -35.71
CA LEU A 138 -10.50 26.84 -34.69
C LEU A 138 -10.56 25.31 -34.92
N VAL A 139 -10.69 24.85 -36.16
CA VAL A 139 -10.66 23.42 -36.51
C VAL A 139 -9.30 22.81 -36.16
N LYS A 140 -8.21 23.49 -36.54
CA LYS A 140 -6.83 23.08 -36.24
C LYS A 140 -6.54 23.04 -34.73
N GLN A 141 -7.09 23.97 -33.96
CA GLN A 141 -7.04 23.92 -32.49
C GLN A 141 -7.84 22.73 -31.92
N GLN A 142 -9.00 22.41 -32.50
CA GLN A 142 -9.77 21.23 -32.13
C GLN A 142 -9.00 19.93 -32.42
N GLU A 143 -8.35 19.79 -33.57
CA GLU A 143 -7.52 18.62 -33.91
C GLU A 143 -6.37 18.41 -32.92
N LEU A 144 -5.65 19.49 -32.54
CA LEU A 144 -4.59 19.44 -31.53
C LEU A 144 -5.12 18.96 -30.17
N VAL A 145 -6.25 19.51 -29.71
CA VAL A 145 -6.89 19.11 -28.44
C VAL A 145 -7.40 17.67 -28.48
N GLN A 146 -7.88 17.20 -29.64
CA GLN A 146 -8.27 15.80 -29.83
C GLN A 146 -7.05 14.87 -29.75
N GLY A 147 -5.94 15.19 -30.42
CA GLY A 147 -4.69 14.42 -30.34
C GLY A 147 -4.13 14.31 -28.92
N GLU A 148 -4.07 15.43 -28.18
CA GLU A 148 -3.69 15.43 -26.77
C GLU A 148 -4.64 14.58 -25.90
N SER A 149 -5.94 14.61 -26.21
CA SER A 149 -6.94 13.81 -25.50
C SER A 149 -6.76 12.31 -25.76
N GLU A 150 -6.50 11.90 -27.00
CA GLU A 150 -6.23 10.50 -27.35
C GLU A 150 -4.95 10.00 -26.70
N GLU A 151 -3.87 10.78 -26.68
CA GLU A 151 -2.64 10.40 -25.99
C GLU A 151 -2.87 10.20 -24.49
N LYS A 152 -3.53 11.16 -23.82
CA LYS A 152 -3.86 11.07 -22.39
C LYS A 152 -4.78 9.87 -22.10
N ASN A 153 -5.75 9.58 -22.96
CA ASN A 153 -6.59 8.38 -22.84
C ASN A 153 -5.81 7.08 -23.00
N ASN A 154 -4.80 7.03 -23.87
CA ASN A 154 -3.93 5.85 -24.02
C ASN A 154 -2.96 5.70 -22.84
N GLN A 155 -2.41 6.79 -22.29
CA GLN A 155 -1.65 6.78 -21.04
C GLN A 155 -2.52 6.28 -19.86
N ILE A 156 -3.79 6.72 -19.76
CA ILE A 156 -4.75 6.24 -18.75
C ILE A 156 -4.99 4.74 -18.86
N LYS A 157 -5.19 4.18 -20.07
CA LYS A 157 -5.34 2.72 -20.27
C LYS A 157 -4.11 1.95 -19.80
N ILE A 158 -2.91 2.41 -20.14
CA ILE A 158 -1.64 1.78 -19.72
C ILE A 158 -1.53 1.79 -18.19
N LEU A 159 -1.82 2.91 -17.55
CA LEU A 159 -1.82 3.04 -16.08
C LEU A 159 -2.89 2.16 -15.43
N GLN A 160 -4.08 2.01 -16.03
CA GLN A 160 -5.13 1.12 -15.53
C GLN A 160 -4.70 -0.36 -15.56
N GLU A 161 -4.08 -0.82 -16.66
CA GLU A 161 -3.59 -2.20 -16.78
C GLU A 161 -2.39 -2.46 -15.84
N GLN A 162 -1.53 -1.46 -15.63
CA GLN A 162 -0.45 -1.51 -14.63
C GLN A 162 -0.99 -1.57 -13.19
N ILE A 163 -1.98 -0.74 -12.84
CA ILE A 163 -2.63 -0.75 -11.52
C ILE A 163 -3.33 -2.11 -11.27
N LYS A 164 -4.02 -2.64 -12.28
CA LYS A 164 -4.67 -3.95 -12.23
C LYS A 164 -3.65 -5.07 -12.00
N SER A 165 -2.64 -5.20 -12.85
CA SER A 165 -1.61 -6.25 -12.72
C SER A 165 -0.81 -6.14 -11.41
N SER A 166 -0.55 -4.91 -10.93
CA SER A 166 0.05 -4.67 -9.60
C SER A 166 -0.86 -5.16 -8.46
N LYS A 167 -2.16 -4.90 -8.55
CA LYS A 167 -3.16 -5.36 -7.56
C LYS A 167 -3.36 -6.88 -7.59
N ASP A 168 -3.38 -7.49 -8.77
CA ASP A 168 -3.45 -8.94 -8.92
C ASP A 168 -2.20 -9.60 -8.29
N HIS A 169 -1.02 -9.02 -8.48
CA HIS A 169 0.22 -9.47 -7.83
C HIS A 169 0.21 -9.24 -6.31
N GLN A 170 -0.34 -8.12 -5.82
CA GLN A 170 -0.52 -7.89 -4.39
C GLN A 170 -1.43 -8.99 -3.77
N SER A 171 -2.57 -9.30 -4.40
CA SER A 171 -3.46 -10.37 -3.93
C SER A 171 -2.73 -11.72 -3.88
N GLN A 172 -1.91 -12.02 -4.89
CA GLN A 172 -1.10 -13.24 -4.92
C GLN A 172 -0.05 -13.29 -3.79
N LEU A 173 0.56 -12.15 -3.45
CA LEU A 173 1.50 -12.05 -2.31
C LEU A 173 0.79 -12.20 -0.96
N GLU A 174 -0.44 -11.66 -0.81
CA GLU A 174 -1.27 -11.81 0.38
C GLU A 174 -1.71 -13.27 0.59
N ASP A 175 -2.13 -13.97 -0.46
CA ASP A 175 -2.44 -15.41 -0.42
C ASP A 175 -1.21 -16.27 -0.11
N ASN A 176 -0.06 -15.97 -0.72
CA ASN A 176 1.20 -16.66 -0.42
C ASN A 176 1.63 -16.47 1.05
N LEU A 177 1.51 -15.24 1.58
CA LEU A 177 1.81 -14.95 2.98
C LEU A 177 0.88 -15.72 3.92
N LYS A 178 -0.42 -15.77 3.60
CA LYS A 178 -1.40 -16.55 4.36
C LYS A 178 -1.05 -18.05 4.39
N GLN A 179 -0.78 -18.65 3.23
CA GLN A 179 -0.38 -20.06 3.14
C GLN A 179 0.88 -20.37 3.95
N LEU A 180 1.87 -19.46 3.93
CA LEU A 180 3.08 -19.60 4.72
C LEU A 180 2.79 -19.54 6.24
N VAL A 181 1.92 -18.63 6.69
CA VAL A 181 1.48 -18.54 8.10
C VAL A 181 0.71 -19.81 8.52
N ASP A 182 -0.18 -20.31 7.67
CA ASP A 182 -0.96 -21.54 7.93
C ASP A 182 -0.03 -22.78 8.02
N SER A 183 1.02 -22.88 7.20
CA SER A 183 2.03 -23.95 7.32
C SER A 183 2.84 -23.82 8.62
N MET A 184 3.42 -22.65 8.87
CA MET A 184 4.28 -22.41 10.04
C MET A 184 3.52 -22.59 11.37
N THR A 185 2.24 -22.25 11.42
CA THR A 185 1.40 -22.49 12.61
C THR A 185 1.02 -23.95 12.76
N SER A 186 0.77 -24.69 11.67
CA SER A 186 0.58 -26.15 11.71
C SER A 186 1.84 -26.89 12.19
N GLU A 187 3.01 -26.54 11.67
CA GLU A 187 4.31 -27.10 12.09
C GLU A 187 4.59 -26.82 13.57
N ARG A 188 4.38 -25.58 14.01
CA ARG A 188 4.48 -25.21 15.43
C ARG A 188 3.54 -26.05 16.30
N ARG A 189 2.27 -26.23 15.90
CA ARG A 189 1.29 -27.03 16.64
C ARG A 189 1.74 -28.48 16.79
N GLN A 190 2.26 -29.09 15.71
CA GLN A 190 2.80 -30.44 15.72
C GLN A 190 4.05 -30.58 16.60
N PHE A 191 4.90 -29.55 16.67
CA PHE A 191 6.08 -29.54 17.53
C PHE A 191 5.73 -29.40 19.02
N GLU A 192 4.78 -28.51 19.35
CA GLU A 192 4.24 -28.36 20.71
C GLU A 192 3.52 -29.63 21.19
N GLU A 193 2.78 -30.31 20.30
CA GLU A 193 2.12 -31.58 20.56
C GLU A 193 3.14 -32.70 20.88
N LYS A 194 4.22 -32.83 20.09
CA LYS A 194 5.32 -33.77 20.35
C LYS A 194 6.02 -33.49 21.69
N LEU A 195 6.37 -32.23 21.98
CA LEU A 195 6.99 -31.84 23.26
C LEU A 195 6.08 -32.13 24.46
N ASN A 196 4.76 -31.97 24.31
CA ASN A 196 3.80 -32.30 25.36
C ASN A 196 3.73 -33.82 25.60
N ASP A 197 3.77 -34.63 24.55
CA ASP A 197 3.77 -36.09 24.69
C ASP A 197 5.09 -36.64 25.24
N GLU A 198 6.24 -36.05 24.90
CA GLU A 198 7.51 -36.35 25.56
C GLU A 198 7.48 -35.96 27.04
N ARG A 199 6.94 -34.77 27.37
CA ARG A 199 6.74 -34.36 28.78
C ARG A 199 5.86 -35.33 29.55
N LYS A 200 4.76 -35.83 28.96
CA LYS A 200 3.89 -36.86 29.57
C LYS A 200 4.66 -38.17 29.80
N LYS A 201 5.48 -38.63 28.85
CA LYS A 201 6.31 -39.84 29.00
C LYS A 201 7.29 -39.70 30.17
N TRP A 202 8.03 -38.59 30.23
CA TRP A 202 8.97 -38.30 31.34
C TRP A 202 8.25 -38.18 32.69
N GLN A 203 7.10 -37.50 32.74
CA GLN A 203 6.30 -37.40 33.96
C GLN A 203 5.80 -38.77 34.44
N ASN A 204 5.34 -39.63 33.52
CA ASN A 204 4.89 -40.98 33.85
C ASN A 204 6.03 -41.86 34.36
N GLN A 205 7.21 -41.79 33.72
CA GLN A 205 8.43 -42.48 34.20
C GLN A 205 8.83 -42.01 35.59
N LEU A 206 8.88 -40.69 35.82
CA LEU A 206 9.19 -40.12 37.14
C LEU A 206 8.17 -40.57 38.20
N ASN A 207 6.87 -40.54 37.88
CA ASN A 207 5.82 -41.01 38.78
C ASN A 207 5.98 -42.50 39.12
N MET A 208 6.38 -43.34 38.16
CA MET A 208 6.68 -44.76 38.41
C MET A 208 7.90 -44.93 39.30
N THR A 209 9.04 -44.29 39.01
CA THR A 209 10.26 -44.39 39.85
C THR A 209 10.00 -43.90 41.28
N VAL A 210 9.17 -42.86 41.46
CA VAL A 210 8.75 -42.39 42.80
C VAL A 210 7.86 -43.42 43.49
N ALA A 211 6.90 -44.04 42.79
CA ALA A 211 6.04 -45.07 43.38
C ALA A 211 6.81 -46.35 43.74
N GLU A 212 7.77 -46.77 42.92
CA GLU A 212 8.70 -47.87 43.18
C GLU A 212 9.56 -47.60 44.42
N LYS A 213 10.17 -46.41 44.49
CA LYS A 213 10.92 -45.97 45.68
C LYS A 213 10.06 -45.98 46.94
N GLN A 214 8.84 -45.42 46.88
CA GLN A 214 7.91 -45.42 48.01
C GLN A 214 7.43 -46.82 48.39
N ALA A 215 7.35 -47.76 47.45
CA ALA A 215 7.05 -49.16 47.75
C ALA A 215 8.23 -49.84 48.46
N PHE A 216 9.47 -49.60 48.00
CA PHE A 216 10.69 -50.09 48.63
C PHE A 216 10.85 -49.54 50.06
N GLU A 217 10.68 -48.23 50.26
CA GLU A 217 10.75 -47.58 51.58
C GLU A 217 9.71 -48.15 52.55
N ARG A 218 8.45 -48.34 52.10
CA ARG A 218 7.40 -48.98 52.92
C ARG A 218 7.73 -50.43 53.27
N ASN A 219 8.26 -51.21 52.33
CA ASN A 219 8.65 -52.60 52.57
C ASN A 219 9.82 -52.70 53.56
N MET A 220 10.85 -51.86 53.39
CA MET A 220 11.99 -51.78 54.31
C MET A 220 11.56 -51.40 55.74
N VAL A 221 10.66 -50.41 55.89
CA VAL A 221 10.09 -50.05 57.21
C VAL A 221 9.31 -51.22 57.80
N ALA A 222 8.43 -51.88 57.02
CA ALA A 222 7.66 -53.03 57.49
C ALA A 222 8.57 -54.20 57.94
N GLN A 223 9.64 -54.50 57.19
CA GLN A 223 10.63 -55.52 57.54
C GLN A 223 11.39 -55.16 58.82
N MET A 224 11.81 -53.91 58.98
CA MET A 224 12.49 -53.44 60.19
C MET A 224 11.56 -53.51 61.42
N THR A 225 10.30 -53.10 61.29
CA THR A 225 9.31 -53.21 62.38
C THR A 225 9.01 -54.66 62.73
N ALA A 226 8.85 -55.56 61.74
CA ALA A 226 8.65 -56.99 61.98
C ALA A 226 9.84 -57.63 62.69
N TRP A 227 11.07 -57.29 62.30
CA TRP A 227 12.29 -57.76 62.97
C TRP A 227 12.38 -57.24 64.42
N GLN A 228 12.08 -55.95 64.66
CA GLN A 228 12.03 -55.38 66.01
C GLN A 228 10.98 -56.07 66.89
N GLN A 229 9.78 -56.35 66.35
CA GLN A 229 8.74 -57.10 67.05
C GLN A 229 9.18 -58.53 67.38
N GLN A 230 9.89 -59.20 66.46
CA GLN A 230 10.44 -60.53 66.70
C GLN A 230 11.49 -60.53 67.83
N GLN A 231 12.41 -59.56 67.85
CA GLN A 231 13.41 -59.41 68.92
C GLN A 231 12.76 -59.11 70.27
N LEU A 232 11.73 -58.27 70.31
CA LEU A 232 10.96 -58.00 71.53
C LEU A 232 10.20 -59.25 72.02
N ALA A 233 9.68 -60.06 71.10
CA ALA A 233 9.01 -61.32 71.43
C ALA A 233 9.98 -62.38 72.00
N THR A 234 11.18 -62.53 71.45
CA THR A 234 12.19 -63.46 72.01
C THR A 234 12.65 -63.02 73.40
N VAL A 235 12.95 -61.73 73.60
CA VAL A 235 13.30 -61.20 74.93
C VAL A 235 12.16 -61.35 75.93
N ALA A 236 10.90 -61.24 75.50
CA ALA A 236 9.74 -61.50 76.35
C ALA A 236 9.64 -62.97 76.79
N THR A 237 9.83 -63.94 75.89
CA THR A 237 9.78 -65.37 76.24
C THR A 237 10.96 -65.81 77.11
N GLU A 238 12.17 -65.26 76.86
CA GLU A 238 13.33 -65.47 77.72
C GLU A 238 13.10 -64.91 79.14
N LYS A 239 12.55 -63.70 79.25
CA LYS A 239 12.18 -63.09 80.53
C LYS A 239 11.14 -63.92 81.28
N GLU A 240 10.13 -64.46 80.60
CA GLU A 240 9.13 -65.32 81.25
C GLU A 240 9.73 -66.66 81.71
N ALA A 241 10.59 -67.27 80.91
CA ALA A 241 11.33 -68.49 81.29
C ALA A 241 12.27 -68.27 82.49
N LEU A 242 12.94 -67.11 82.55
CA LEU A 242 13.76 -66.71 83.71
C LEU A 242 12.91 -66.45 84.96
N LEU A 243 11.76 -65.79 84.83
CA LEU A 243 10.81 -65.59 85.94
C LEU A 243 10.24 -66.91 86.47
N LYS A 244 10.00 -67.90 85.59
CA LYS A 244 9.60 -69.26 85.99
C LYS A 244 10.72 -69.95 86.80
N LYS A 245 11.95 -69.95 86.27
CA LYS A 245 13.13 -70.49 86.99
C LYS A 245 13.37 -69.80 88.34
N LEU A 246 13.20 -68.47 88.41
CA LEU A 246 13.34 -67.72 89.65
C LEU A 246 12.36 -68.23 90.72
N ARG A 247 11.06 -68.33 90.39
CA ARG A 247 10.04 -68.89 91.30
C ARG A 247 10.36 -70.32 91.74
N GLU A 248 10.87 -71.16 90.84
CA GLU A 248 11.31 -72.52 91.15
C GLU A 248 12.49 -72.53 92.13
N THR A 249 13.49 -71.67 91.94
CA THR A 249 14.61 -71.51 92.89
C THR A 249 14.19 -70.90 94.22
N GLU A 250 13.27 -69.94 94.24
CA GLU A 250 12.71 -69.37 95.48
C GLU A 250 11.93 -70.43 96.28
N ALA A 251 11.17 -71.29 95.60
CA ALA A 251 10.45 -72.40 96.24
C ALA A 251 11.43 -73.43 96.81
N ALA A 252 12.46 -73.82 96.04
CA ALA A 252 13.50 -74.74 96.51
C ALA A 252 14.30 -74.16 97.69
N LEU A 253 14.61 -72.85 97.68
CA LEU A 253 15.28 -72.18 98.80
C LEU A 253 14.39 -72.09 100.05
N LYS A 254 13.07 -71.84 99.89
CA LYS A 254 12.11 -71.91 101.00
C LYS A 254 12.01 -73.31 101.58
N GLU A 255 12.03 -74.36 100.75
CA GLU A 255 12.04 -75.73 101.22
C GLU A 255 13.36 -76.09 101.92
N GLN A 256 14.51 -75.69 101.37
CA GLN A 256 15.81 -75.87 102.02
C GLN A 256 15.90 -75.11 103.35
N ALA A 257 15.36 -73.90 103.44
CA ALA A 257 15.25 -73.15 104.70
C ALA A 257 14.39 -73.89 105.73
N ALA A 258 13.20 -74.37 105.34
CA ALA A 258 12.33 -75.15 106.23
C ALA A 258 12.97 -76.47 106.70
N ARG A 259 13.69 -77.17 105.81
CA ARG A 259 14.50 -78.35 106.15
C ARG A 259 15.65 -77.98 107.09
N ALA A 260 16.36 -76.88 106.86
CA ALA A 260 17.43 -76.39 107.73
C ALA A 260 16.90 -75.94 109.10
N GLU A 261 15.67 -75.45 109.19
CA GLU A 261 14.99 -75.10 110.44
C GLU A 261 14.54 -76.35 111.21
N GLN A 262 14.05 -77.40 110.52
CA GLN A 262 13.89 -78.73 111.11
C GLN A 262 15.22 -79.28 111.64
N PHE A 263 16.31 -79.18 110.87
CA PHE A 263 17.65 -79.59 111.32
C PHE A 263 18.13 -78.77 112.52
N LYS A 264 17.91 -77.44 112.58
CA LYS A 264 18.20 -76.63 113.78
C LYS A 264 17.42 -77.11 115.01
N ASN A 265 16.14 -77.42 114.85
CA ASN A 265 15.31 -77.97 115.94
C ASN A 265 15.78 -79.38 116.37
N GLN A 266 16.48 -80.12 115.50
CA GLN A 266 17.13 -81.39 115.83
C GLN A 266 18.56 -81.21 116.38
N THR A 267 19.25 -80.13 116.03
CA THR A 267 20.60 -79.74 116.48
C THR A 267 20.57 -78.76 117.65
N VAL A 268 19.64 -78.95 118.59
CA VAL A 268 19.72 -78.37 119.95
C VAL A 268 20.75 -79.15 120.81
N ILE A 269 21.27 -80.27 120.30
CA ILE A 269 22.30 -81.10 120.96
C ILE A 269 23.49 -81.33 120.01
N LEU A 270 24.40 -80.35 119.88
CA LEU A 270 25.87 -80.55 120.06
C LEU A 270 26.66 -79.22 120.01
N SER A 271 27.38 -78.95 121.10
CA SER A 271 28.57 -78.11 121.30
C SER A 271 29.17 -77.26 120.16
N GLN A 272 29.36 -75.97 120.46
CA GLN A 272 30.67 -75.29 120.71
C GLN A 272 31.94 -75.66 119.90
N ILE A 273 32.75 -74.61 119.60
CA ILE A 273 34.23 -74.53 119.36
C ILE A 273 34.67 -74.14 117.93
N ALA A 274 35.86 -73.51 117.86
CA ALA A 274 36.73 -73.17 116.72
C ALA A 274 36.68 -71.71 116.22
N SER A 275 37.76 -70.98 116.54
CA SER A 275 38.06 -69.59 116.17
C SER A 275 38.90 -69.48 114.87
N ASP A 276 39.06 -68.24 114.42
CA ASP A 276 40.21 -67.67 113.69
C ASP A 276 40.56 -68.03 112.22
N LYS A 277 40.50 -66.96 111.40
CA LYS A 277 41.38 -66.45 110.30
C LYS A 277 42.34 -67.37 109.50
N ASP A 278 42.68 -67.05 108.24
CA ASP A 278 42.49 -65.80 107.45
C ASP A 278 41.64 -65.99 106.14
N TYR A 279 42.07 -66.09 104.87
CA TYR A 279 43.40 -66.09 104.20
C TYR A 279 43.38 -65.48 102.78
N VAL A 280 44.23 -64.46 102.54
CA VAL A 280 45.19 -64.35 101.39
C VAL A 280 44.68 -64.16 99.92
N VAL A 281 44.85 -62.92 99.43
CA VAL A 281 45.44 -62.48 98.12
C VAL A 281 44.75 -62.80 96.76
N PHE A 282 44.61 -61.78 95.90
CA PHE A 282 45.24 -61.72 94.56
C PHE A 282 45.36 -60.28 94.01
N LYS A 283 46.46 -60.00 93.28
CA LYS A 283 46.74 -58.73 92.56
C LYS A 283 46.08 -58.73 91.17
N VAL A 284 45.78 -57.53 90.66
CA VAL A 284 46.07 -57.14 89.26
C VAL A 284 46.58 -55.70 89.28
N ASP A 285 47.68 -55.42 88.57
CA ASP A 285 48.26 -54.08 88.41
C ASP A 285 47.57 -53.34 87.23
N GLY A 286 47.46 -52.01 87.27
CA GLY A 286 46.68 -51.25 86.28
C GLY A 286 47.06 -49.77 86.20
N ASP A 287 48.09 -49.47 85.42
CA ASP A 287 48.64 -48.12 85.21
C ASP A 287 47.84 -47.27 84.19
N ASN A 288 48.07 -45.95 84.29
CA ASN A 288 47.89 -44.92 83.26
C ASN A 288 46.47 -44.67 82.72
N LEU A 289 45.78 -43.76 83.40
CA LEU A 289 44.79 -42.87 82.80
C LEU A 289 45.51 -41.72 82.06
N GLU A 290 45.42 -41.67 80.73
CA GLU A 290 45.80 -40.49 79.95
C GLU A 290 44.63 -39.94 79.12
N THR A 291 44.43 -38.62 79.20
CA THR A 291 43.44 -37.86 78.43
C THR A 291 43.95 -37.55 77.01
N ILE A 292 43.11 -37.74 76.00
CA ILE A 292 43.43 -37.36 74.63
C ILE A 292 43.18 -35.86 74.41
N ASP A 293 44.24 -35.15 74.02
CA ASP A 293 44.23 -33.77 73.52
C ASP A 293 43.69 -33.71 72.08
N LEU A 294 42.86 -32.71 71.78
CA LEU A 294 42.21 -32.50 70.48
C LEU A 294 42.91 -31.45 69.59
N THR A 295 44.10 -30.97 69.96
CA THR A 295 44.78 -29.85 69.25
C THR A 295 45.91 -30.27 68.29
N ASN A 296 46.20 -31.56 68.14
CA ASN A 296 47.26 -32.04 67.22
C ASN A 296 46.74 -32.32 65.80
N ASP A 297 47.07 -31.42 64.86
CA ASP A 297 46.88 -31.60 63.42
C ASP A 297 47.61 -32.87 62.91
N THR A 298 46.86 -33.88 62.49
CA THR A 298 47.41 -35.08 61.83
C THR A 298 47.21 -35.01 60.30
N PRO A 299 48.29 -35.11 59.50
CA PRO A 299 48.22 -34.85 58.05
C PRO A 299 47.63 -36.04 57.26
N SER A 300 46.30 -36.21 57.29
CA SER A 300 45.61 -37.38 56.70
C SER A 300 44.33 -37.07 55.88
N THR A 301 44.20 -35.88 55.29
CA THR A 301 43.09 -35.53 54.37
C THR A 301 43.52 -35.19 52.93
N SER A 302 44.83 -34.97 52.70
CA SER A 302 45.41 -34.38 51.48
C SER A 302 44.86 -34.95 50.16
N LYS A 303 44.74 -36.29 50.02
CA LYS A 303 44.31 -36.91 48.75
C LYS A 303 42.88 -36.52 48.35
N ARG A 304 41.94 -36.44 49.30
CA ARG A 304 40.52 -36.20 48.98
C ARG A 304 40.23 -34.73 48.70
N GLY A 305 40.95 -33.82 49.36
CA GLY A 305 40.91 -32.38 49.02
C GLY A 305 41.51 -32.11 47.64
N ALA A 306 42.67 -32.69 47.33
CA ALA A 306 43.32 -32.52 46.03
C ALA A 306 42.48 -33.07 44.86
N GLU A 307 41.82 -34.23 45.02
CA GLU A 307 40.89 -34.76 44.00
C GLU A 307 39.65 -33.89 43.78
N VAL A 308 39.14 -33.21 44.81
CA VAL A 308 37.98 -32.33 44.67
C VAL A 308 38.38 -31.03 43.99
N ASN A 309 39.50 -30.42 44.42
CA ASN A 309 40.02 -29.21 43.77
C ASN A 309 40.39 -29.46 42.30
N SER A 310 41.02 -30.59 41.94
CA SER A 310 41.34 -30.87 40.54
C SER A 310 40.09 -31.09 39.66
N LYS A 311 39.03 -31.70 40.20
CA LYS A 311 37.73 -31.82 39.49
C LYS A 311 37.04 -30.47 39.33
N ILE A 312 37.16 -29.56 40.31
CA ILE A 312 36.65 -28.18 40.19
C ILE A 312 37.45 -27.40 39.15
N ILE A 313 38.79 -27.44 39.18
CA ILE A 313 39.67 -26.79 38.20
C ILE A 313 39.32 -27.23 36.76
N ASN A 314 39.26 -28.54 36.51
CA ASN A 314 38.94 -29.06 35.17
C ASN A 314 37.55 -28.61 34.70
N ALA A 315 36.55 -28.64 35.58
CA ALA A 315 35.20 -28.16 35.26
C ALA A 315 35.16 -26.63 35.01
N MET A 316 36.05 -25.85 35.64
CA MET A 316 36.19 -24.42 35.34
C MET A 316 36.83 -24.17 33.97
N ASP A 317 37.91 -24.90 33.66
CA ASP A 317 38.63 -24.72 32.39
C ASP A 317 37.79 -25.16 31.19
N GLU A 318 36.96 -26.20 31.34
CA GLU A 318 36.04 -26.67 30.30
C GLU A 318 34.85 -25.71 30.03
N GLN A 319 34.38 -24.96 31.03
CA GLN A 319 33.09 -24.23 30.96
C GLN A 319 33.21 -22.70 31.04
N PHE A 320 34.29 -22.17 31.61
CA PHE A 320 34.44 -20.72 31.89
C PHE A 320 35.68 -20.08 31.25
N THR A 321 36.29 -20.74 30.26
CA THR A 321 37.40 -20.18 29.47
C THR A 321 36.94 -19.40 28.24
N CYS A 322 37.68 -18.34 27.91
CA CYS A 322 37.40 -17.51 26.74
C CYS A 322 38.13 -18.03 25.50
N SER A 323 37.39 -18.49 24.48
CA SER A 323 37.96 -19.03 23.24
C SER A 323 38.85 -18.06 22.42
N ILE A 324 38.87 -16.76 22.75
CA ILE A 324 39.79 -15.78 22.15
C ILE A 324 41.18 -15.81 22.82
N CYS A 325 41.26 -16.05 24.14
CA CYS A 325 42.51 -15.92 24.90
C CYS A 325 42.88 -17.12 25.79
N GLN A 326 42.06 -18.18 25.80
CA GLN A 326 42.30 -19.47 26.45
C GLN A 326 42.60 -19.37 27.97
N GLU A 327 42.03 -18.35 28.61
CA GLU A 327 42.06 -18.10 30.06
C GLU A 327 40.62 -17.97 30.59
N LEU A 328 40.42 -18.20 31.89
CA LEU A 328 39.13 -17.99 32.56
C LEU A 328 38.58 -16.56 32.34
N PHE A 329 37.26 -16.42 32.20
CA PHE A 329 36.65 -15.12 31.87
C PHE A 329 37.08 -13.99 32.83
N VAL A 330 37.40 -12.83 32.23
CA VAL A 330 37.67 -11.56 32.89
C VAL A 330 36.62 -10.56 32.39
N MET A 331 35.72 -10.14 33.27
CA MET A 331 34.53 -9.34 32.92
C MET A 331 33.70 -10.05 31.84
N ALA A 332 33.13 -11.20 32.21
CA ALA A 332 32.32 -12.07 31.36
C ALA A 332 31.23 -11.25 30.64
N THR A 333 31.28 -11.25 29.31
CA THR A 333 30.41 -10.46 28.44
C THR A 333 29.74 -11.38 27.44
N THR A 334 28.42 -11.50 27.56
CA THR A 334 27.57 -12.37 26.75
C THR A 334 26.93 -11.57 25.61
N LEU A 335 26.96 -12.13 24.40
CA LEU A 335 26.41 -11.52 23.19
C LEU A 335 24.90 -11.78 23.04
N ASN A 336 24.25 -11.06 22.13
CA ASN A 336 22.87 -11.37 21.68
C ASN A 336 22.69 -12.79 21.12
N CYS A 337 23.78 -13.46 20.74
CA CYS A 337 23.81 -14.86 20.31
C CYS A 337 24.29 -15.82 21.43
N THR A 338 24.07 -15.47 22.69
CA THR A 338 24.34 -16.22 23.94
C THR A 338 25.78 -16.71 24.21
N HIS A 339 26.72 -16.50 23.29
CA HIS A 339 28.13 -16.80 23.50
C HIS A 339 28.81 -15.75 24.40
N THR A 340 29.71 -16.20 25.28
CA THR A 340 30.36 -15.37 26.31
C THR A 340 31.88 -15.26 26.09
N PHE A 341 32.44 -14.09 26.37
CA PHE A 341 33.85 -13.75 26.17
C PHE A 341 34.33 -12.78 27.27
N CYS A 342 35.64 -12.64 27.47
CA CYS A 342 36.19 -11.54 28.27
C CYS A 342 35.87 -10.19 27.62
N ALA A 343 35.41 -9.18 28.38
CA ALA A 343 35.01 -7.87 27.85
C ALA A 343 36.06 -7.25 26.92
N HIS A 344 37.33 -7.24 27.35
CA HIS A 344 38.46 -6.74 26.56
C HIS A 344 38.62 -7.50 25.23
N CYS A 345 38.56 -8.83 25.27
CA CYS A 345 38.80 -9.68 24.10
C CYS A 345 37.72 -9.49 23.02
N ILE A 346 36.44 -9.49 23.40
CA ILE A 346 35.35 -9.30 22.44
C ILE A 346 35.26 -7.84 21.95
N SER A 347 35.60 -6.85 22.78
CA SER A 347 35.70 -5.45 22.35
C SER A 347 36.84 -5.26 21.33
N SER A 348 37.98 -5.92 21.55
CA SER A 348 39.11 -5.93 20.61
C SER A 348 38.81 -6.67 19.30
N TRP A 349 38.01 -7.75 19.34
CA TRP A 349 37.50 -8.42 18.15
C TRP A 349 36.48 -7.56 17.39
N ARG A 350 35.52 -6.95 18.09
CA ARG A 350 34.44 -6.13 17.52
C ARG A 350 34.96 -4.94 16.69
N ARG A 351 36.12 -4.37 17.09
CA ARG A 351 36.84 -3.34 16.31
C ARG A 351 37.33 -3.81 14.93
N LYS A 352 37.41 -5.12 14.68
CA LYS A 352 37.84 -5.73 13.41
C LYS A 352 36.70 -6.43 12.66
N ARG A 353 35.77 -7.08 13.37
CA ARG A 353 34.60 -7.80 12.80
C ARG A 353 33.40 -7.66 13.73
N GLN A 354 32.25 -7.23 13.21
CA GLN A 354 30.99 -7.09 13.96
C GLN A 354 30.22 -8.43 14.09
N GLU A 355 30.94 -9.55 14.14
CA GLU A 355 30.41 -10.92 14.10
C GLU A 355 30.92 -11.70 15.33
N CYS A 356 30.09 -12.58 15.90
CA CYS A 356 30.50 -13.47 16.98
C CYS A 356 31.67 -14.38 16.54
N PRO A 357 32.79 -14.46 17.29
CA PRO A 357 33.92 -15.34 16.97
C PRO A 357 33.57 -16.82 16.77
N ILE A 358 32.50 -17.30 17.42
CA ILE A 358 32.10 -18.72 17.39
C ILE A 358 31.03 -18.97 16.32
N CYS A 359 29.85 -18.35 16.45
CA CYS A 359 28.70 -18.63 15.57
C CYS A 359 28.50 -17.61 14.43
N ARG A 360 29.39 -16.61 14.28
CA ARG A 360 29.36 -15.54 13.25
C ARG A 360 28.12 -14.64 13.22
N ALA A 361 27.15 -14.84 14.11
CA ALA A 361 25.99 -13.96 14.25
C ALA A 361 26.40 -12.51 14.58
N THR A 362 25.73 -11.53 13.97
CA THR A 362 26.02 -10.10 14.11
C THR A 362 25.92 -9.63 15.57
N ILE A 363 26.90 -8.82 16.01
CA ILE A 363 26.98 -8.28 17.37
C ILE A 363 26.10 -7.03 17.49
N VAL A 364 24.88 -7.24 17.98
CA VAL A 364 23.89 -6.19 18.27
C VAL A 364 23.97 -5.74 19.72
N ALA A 365 24.12 -6.68 20.67
CA ALA A 365 24.18 -6.40 22.10
C ALA A 365 25.35 -7.11 22.79
N MET A 366 25.85 -6.50 23.87
CA MET A 366 26.95 -6.99 24.70
C MET A 366 26.60 -6.73 26.17
N ASN A 367 26.23 -7.79 26.91
CA ASN A 367 25.72 -7.70 28.28
C ASN A 367 26.73 -8.32 29.25
N ARG A 368 27.05 -7.65 30.36
CA ARG A 368 27.98 -8.18 31.36
C ARG A 368 27.28 -9.19 32.28
N ALA A 369 27.81 -10.42 32.32
CA ALA A 369 27.29 -11.52 33.11
C ALA A 369 27.91 -11.53 34.52
N LEU A 370 27.43 -10.63 35.38
CA LEU A 370 27.94 -10.48 36.77
C LEU A 370 27.90 -11.78 37.59
N VAL A 371 26.94 -12.68 37.32
CA VAL A 371 26.87 -13.99 37.97
C VAL A 371 28.08 -14.87 37.62
N LEU A 372 28.57 -14.81 36.37
CA LEU A 372 29.76 -15.54 35.95
C LEU A 372 31.03 -14.92 36.53
N ASP A 373 31.14 -13.59 36.57
CA ASP A 373 32.26 -12.91 37.24
C ASP A 373 32.35 -13.34 38.71
N ASN A 374 31.24 -13.24 39.46
CA ASN A 374 31.18 -13.60 40.88
C ASN A 374 31.51 -15.09 41.10
N PHE A 375 30.98 -16.00 40.28
CA PHE A 375 31.24 -17.44 40.42
C PHE A 375 32.71 -17.79 40.14
N ILE A 376 33.31 -17.16 39.13
CA ILE A 376 34.72 -17.41 38.79
C ILE A 376 35.63 -16.84 39.87
N ASP A 377 35.33 -15.66 40.42
CA ASP A 377 36.17 -15.06 41.46
C ASP A 377 36.05 -15.79 42.83
N ASP A 378 34.88 -16.36 43.16
CA ASP A 378 34.69 -17.24 44.33
C ASP A 378 35.40 -18.60 44.17
N ALA A 379 35.23 -19.25 43.01
CA ALA A 379 35.89 -20.52 42.73
C ALA A 379 37.43 -20.37 42.62
N VAL A 380 37.93 -19.29 42.02
CA VAL A 380 39.36 -18.92 42.06
C VAL A 380 39.81 -18.56 43.48
N GLY A 381 38.88 -18.15 44.36
CA GLY A 381 39.11 -18.01 45.79
C GLY A 381 39.60 -19.29 46.50
N ASN A 382 39.38 -20.46 45.90
CA ASN A 382 39.76 -21.78 46.42
C ASN A 382 40.99 -22.39 45.73
N LEU A 383 41.65 -21.66 44.84
CA LEU A 383 42.85 -22.08 44.10
C LEU A 383 44.16 -21.67 44.80
N SER A 384 45.30 -22.12 44.27
CA SER A 384 46.60 -21.81 44.86
C SER A 384 46.96 -20.33 44.77
N GLU A 385 47.81 -19.86 45.68
CA GLU A 385 48.23 -18.46 45.74
C GLU A 385 48.92 -17.99 44.44
N ALA A 386 49.59 -18.90 43.72
CA ALA A 386 50.22 -18.62 42.43
C ALA A 386 49.19 -18.36 41.31
N GLU A 387 48.14 -19.19 41.24
CA GLU A 387 47.06 -19.05 40.24
C GLU A 387 46.24 -17.78 40.50
N ARG A 388 45.96 -17.48 41.78
CA ARG A 388 45.27 -16.24 42.20
C ARG A 388 46.07 -15.00 41.81
N LYS A 389 47.39 -15.00 42.06
CA LYS A 389 48.30 -13.92 41.62
C LYS A 389 48.37 -13.80 40.09
N LYS A 390 48.37 -14.91 39.34
CA LYS A 390 48.29 -14.90 37.86
C LYS A 390 47.01 -14.22 37.39
N ARG A 391 45.83 -14.60 37.94
CA ARG A 391 44.54 -13.97 37.60
C ARG A 391 44.52 -12.48 37.96
N GLU A 392 45.06 -12.09 39.11
CA GLU A 392 45.13 -10.67 39.50
C GLU A 392 45.91 -9.81 38.50
N VAL A 393 47.06 -10.31 38.00
CA VAL A 393 47.84 -9.61 36.97
C VAL A 393 47.04 -9.52 35.67
N LEU A 394 46.47 -10.63 35.20
CA LEU A 394 45.64 -10.68 34.00
C LEU A 394 44.39 -9.77 34.09
N ILE A 395 43.82 -9.55 35.27
CA ILE A 395 42.74 -8.59 35.48
C ILE A 395 43.29 -7.16 35.39
N LYS A 396 44.42 -6.86 36.05
CA LYS A 396 45.04 -5.51 36.05
C LYS A 396 45.52 -5.08 34.65
N GLU A 397 45.93 -6.02 33.79
CA GLU A 397 46.33 -5.77 32.40
C GLU A 397 45.16 -5.55 31.42
N ARG A 398 43.95 -6.02 31.77
CA ARG A 398 42.79 -6.09 30.85
C ARG A 398 41.61 -5.19 31.23
N ARG A 399 41.74 -4.43 32.33
CA ARG A 399 40.74 -3.53 32.91
C ARG A 399 40.85 -2.09 32.37
#